data_AF-A0A931YQX8-F1
#
_entry.id   AF-A0A931YQX8-F1
#
_cell.length_a   1.000
_cell.length_b   1.000
_cell.length_c   1.000
_cell.angle_alpha   90.00
_cell.angle_beta   90.00
_cell.angle_gamma   90.00
#
_symmetry.space_group_name_H-M   'P 1'
#
loop_
_entity.id
_entity.type
_entity.pdbx_description
1 polymer ?
#
loop_
_entity_poly.entity_id
_entity_poly.type
_entity_poly.pdbx_seq_one_letter_code
_entity_poly.pdbx_strand_id
1 'polypeptide(L)'
;MKIAKIFFAIACSMLVSYGAFAANYCLNCFDQIDENEKYCVACKVKLPVDELKTREEQLIHAVTISRENYRKSLEELKQYYQSTGNQLRLQKIRRELDALDKVPQSLYTDEGVGSVRIAQQLRDIEDANILYKDALMYKKSLNKENKTLAIKRLEKLIAEYPDSDKVGIAAYEIAGIYAGGYFNDYESAARYYLKSYQLNPYTEQPVLLKAAEMYDKKLTDYDKAKAIYKQAALYGPDEKSRRKAQSRLSLLEQASGNEK
;
A
#
# COMPACT_ATOMS: atom_id res chain seq x y z
N MET A 1 69.18 24.63 17.69
CA MET A 1 68.18 25.53 18.29
C MET A 1 66.88 25.33 17.55
N LYS A 2 65.78 24.99 18.25
CA LYS A 2 64.38 24.82 17.77
C LYS A 2 64.11 23.56 16.91
N ILE A 3 63.02 22.79 17.01
CA ILE A 3 61.80 22.75 17.84
C ILE A 3 61.24 21.31 17.69
N ALA A 4 60.69 20.75 18.78
CA ALA A 4 59.95 19.49 18.79
C ALA A 4 58.66 19.55 17.96
N LYS A 5 58.30 18.47 17.25
CA LYS A 5 56.93 18.24 16.78
C LYS A 5 56.53 16.76 16.92
N ILE A 6 55.80 16.54 18.02
CA ILE A 6 54.71 15.60 18.26
C ILE A 6 54.25 14.83 17.00
N PHE A 7 54.43 13.51 17.00
CA PHE A 7 53.71 12.59 16.11
C PHE A 7 52.30 12.39 16.67
N PHE A 8 51.32 13.07 16.08
CA PHE A 8 49.91 12.86 16.36
C PHE A 8 49.41 11.71 15.49
N ALA A 9 48.87 10.68 16.13
CA ALA A 9 48.21 9.56 15.48
C ALA A 9 46.99 10.04 14.68
N ILE A 10 46.92 9.68 13.40
CA ILE A 10 45.66 9.67 12.66
C ILE A 10 45.50 8.25 12.15
N ALA A 11 44.86 7.43 12.98
CA ALA A 11 44.18 6.23 12.53
C ALA A 11 43.09 6.68 11.56
N CYS A 12 43.36 6.54 10.26
CA CYS A 12 42.37 6.76 9.22
C CYS A 12 41.37 5.59 9.33
N SER A 13 40.36 5.79 10.16
CA SER A 13 39.15 4.99 10.16
C SER A 13 38.54 5.08 8.76
N MET A 14 38.76 4.05 7.96
CA MET A 14 37.98 3.76 6.77
C MET A 14 36.53 3.48 7.20
N LEU A 15 35.81 4.55 7.54
CA LEU A 15 34.37 4.58 7.37
C LEU A 15 34.16 4.58 5.86
N VAL A 16 34.07 3.38 5.28
CA VAL A 16 33.43 3.21 3.99
C VAL A 16 31.97 3.61 4.22
N SER A 17 31.71 4.90 4.09
CA SER A 17 30.38 5.40 3.82
C SER A 17 29.93 4.66 2.56
N TYR A 18 28.91 3.82 2.70
CA TYR A 18 28.09 3.40 1.56
C TYR A 18 27.33 4.64 1.06
N GLY A 19 28.09 5.59 0.50
CA GLY A 19 27.56 6.71 -0.24
C GLY A 19 27.09 6.19 -1.58
N ALA A 20 25.78 6.29 -1.80
CA ALA A 20 25.14 6.42 -3.11
C ALA A 20 25.90 5.79 -4.30
N PHE A 21 25.85 4.47 -4.44
CA PHE A 21 26.02 3.92 -5.78
C PHE A 21 24.76 4.28 -6.59
N ALA A 22 25.00 4.99 -7.70
CA ALA A 22 24.06 5.68 -8.56
C ALA A 22 22.77 4.92 -8.95
N ALA A 23 21.65 5.63 -9.01
CA ALA A 23 20.33 5.06 -9.30
C ALA A 23 20.07 4.62 -10.77
N ASN A 24 21.06 4.65 -11.68
CA ASN A 24 20.86 4.47 -13.13
C ASN A 24 21.62 3.27 -13.75
N TYR A 25 22.04 2.27 -12.97
CA TYR A 25 22.67 1.06 -13.51
C TYR A 25 21.93 -0.21 -13.09
N CYS A 26 21.84 -1.17 -14.00
CA CYS A 26 21.15 -2.43 -13.75
C CYS A 26 22.03 -3.37 -12.94
N LEU A 27 21.54 -3.87 -11.81
CA LEU A 27 22.28 -4.78 -10.94
C LEU A 27 22.56 -6.15 -11.56
N ASN A 28 21.92 -6.51 -12.67
CA ASN A 28 22.14 -7.77 -13.36
C ASN A 28 23.18 -7.68 -14.48
N CYS A 29 23.14 -6.60 -15.26
CA CYS A 29 24.00 -6.42 -16.45
C CYS A 29 25.09 -5.35 -16.24
N PHE A 30 25.02 -4.57 -15.16
CA PHE A 30 25.77 -3.33 -14.86
C PHE A 30 25.71 -2.27 -15.96
N ASP A 31 24.83 -2.45 -16.94
CA ASP A 31 24.56 -1.51 -18.01
C ASP A 31 23.68 -0.37 -17.52
N GLN A 32 23.73 0.76 -18.21
CA GLN A 32 22.93 1.92 -17.89
C GLN A 32 21.45 1.63 -18.17
N ILE A 33 20.59 2.01 -17.22
CA ILE A 33 19.14 1.99 -17.42
C ILE A 33 18.74 3.38 -17.91
N ASP A 34 18.06 3.46 -19.05
CA ASP A 34 17.40 4.69 -19.46
C ASP A 34 16.35 5.04 -18.40
N GLU A 35 16.36 6.28 -17.92
CA GLU A 35 15.47 6.78 -16.88
C GLU A 35 13.96 6.55 -17.15
N ASN A 36 13.58 6.30 -18.42
CA ASN A 36 12.21 6.04 -18.82
C ASN A 36 11.90 4.56 -19.09
N GLU A 37 12.88 3.66 -18.94
CA GLU A 37 12.73 2.24 -19.24
C GLU A 37 12.81 1.38 -17.96
N LYS A 38 11.92 0.38 -17.85
CA LYS A 38 11.91 -0.58 -16.74
C LYS A 38 13.12 -1.54 -16.76
N TYR A 39 13.75 -1.75 -17.92
CA TYR A 39 14.80 -2.75 -18.12
C TYR A 39 16.01 -2.17 -18.87
N CYS A 40 17.24 -2.59 -18.53
CA CYS A 40 18.44 -2.26 -19.33
C CYS A 40 18.32 -2.87 -20.73
N VAL A 41 18.85 -2.18 -21.74
CA VAL A 41 18.83 -2.63 -23.15
C VAL A 41 19.40 -4.05 -23.28
N ALA A 42 20.53 -4.31 -22.62
CA ALA A 42 21.17 -5.62 -22.63
C ALA A 42 20.32 -6.76 -22.01
N CYS A 43 19.48 -6.48 -21.02
CA CYS A 43 18.60 -7.48 -20.41
C CYS A 43 17.31 -7.68 -21.20
N LYS A 44 16.76 -6.61 -21.79
CA LYS A 44 15.56 -6.64 -22.63
C LYS A 44 15.72 -7.55 -23.85
N VAL A 45 16.93 -7.63 -24.40
CA VAL A 45 17.26 -8.47 -25.57
C VAL A 45 17.46 -9.95 -25.21
N LYS A 46 17.84 -10.26 -23.97
CA LYS A 46 18.24 -11.63 -23.56
C LYS A 46 17.08 -12.55 -23.24
N LEU A 47 15.88 -12.02 -23.01
CA LEU A 47 14.75 -12.81 -22.54
C LEU A 47 13.46 -12.40 -23.28
N PRO A 48 12.64 -13.37 -23.72
CA PRO A 48 11.32 -13.05 -24.25
C PRO A 48 10.47 -12.41 -23.14
N VAL A 49 9.92 -11.24 -23.45
CA VAL A 49 9.17 -10.38 -22.50
C VAL A 49 8.02 -11.15 -21.81
N ASP A 50 7.38 -12.07 -22.52
CA ASP A 50 6.26 -12.86 -22.01
C ASP A 50 6.67 -13.91 -20.95
N GLU A 51 7.87 -14.48 -21.07
CA GLU A 51 8.40 -15.46 -20.11
C GLU A 51 8.82 -14.77 -18.80
N LEU A 52 9.43 -13.58 -18.91
CA LEU A 52 9.73 -12.73 -17.76
C LEU A 52 8.46 -12.34 -16.99
N LYS A 53 7.42 -11.92 -17.72
CA LYS A 53 6.14 -11.53 -17.14
C LYS A 53 5.48 -12.69 -16.40
N THR A 54 5.46 -13.88 -17.00
CA THR A 54 4.88 -15.07 -16.37
C THR A 54 5.63 -15.47 -15.09
N ARG A 55 6.97 -15.39 -15.11
CA ARG A 55 7.79 -15.71 -13.93
C ARG A 55 7.65 -14.66 -12.82
N GLU A 56 7.58 -13.37 -13.19
CA GLU A 56 7.29 -12.28 -12.26
C GLU A 56 5.93 -12.49 -11.59
N GLU A 57 4.87 -12.75 -12.36
CA GLU A 57 3.53 -13.06 -11.84
C GLU A 57 3.54 -14.27 -10.88
N GLN A 58 4.26 -15.35 -11.22
CA GLN A 58 4.40 -16.52 -10.35
C GLN A 58 5.09 -16.19 -9.02
N LEU A 59 6.15 -15.38 -9.03
CA LEU A 59 6.87 -14.96 -7.83
C LEU A 59 6.03 -14.02 -6.96
N ILE A 60 5.32 -13.08 -7.58
CA ILE A 60 4.40 -12.17 -6.89
C ILE A 60 3.27 -12.96 -6.23
N HIS A 61 2.68 -13.90 -6.96
CA HIS A 61 1.66 -14.80 -6.45
C HIS A 61 2.22 -15.63 -5.27
N ALA A 62 3.41 -16.20 -5.40
CA ALA A 62 4.05 -16.98 -4.34
C ALA A 62 4.27 -16.17 -3.06
N VAL A 63 4.76 -14.93 -3.16
CA VAL A 63 4.94 -14.05 -1.99
C VAL A 63 3.60 -13.69 -1.35
N THR A 64 2.60 -13.38 -2.18
CA THR A 64 1.24 -13.03 -1.72
C THR A 64 0.60 -14.18 -0.94
N ILE A 65 0.56 -15.37 -1.54
CA ILE A 65 0.02 -16.58 -0.91
C ILE A 65 0.83 -16.96 0.33
N SER A 66 2.16 -16.83 0.30
CA SER A 66 2.99 -17.14 1.47
C SER A 66 2.65 -16.23 2.66
N ARG A 67 2.43 -14.94 2.42
CA ARG A 67 2.04 -13.98 3.47
C ARG A 67 0.64 -14.28 4.02
N GLU A 68 -0.30 -14.65 3.15
CA GLU A 68 -1.65 -15.06 3.57
C GLU A 68 -1.61 -16.35 4.41
N ASN A 69 -0.88 -17.36 3.96
CA ASN A 69 -0.73 -18.63 4.66
C ASN A 69 -0.03 -18.44 6.02
N TYR A 70 0.98 -17.58 6.08
CA TYR A 70 1.65 -17.25 7.33
C TYR A 70 0.71 -16.57 8.32
N ARG A 71 -0.08 -15.57 7.88
CA ARG A 71 -1.11 -14.95 8.72
C ARG A 71 -2.12 -15.99 9.24
N LYS A 72 -2.64 -16.83 8.36
CA LYS A 72 -3.62 -17.87 8.72
C LYS A 72 -3.06 -18.79 9.80
N SER A 73 -1.81 -19.24 9.64
CA SER A 73 -1.12 -20.08 10.63
C SER A 73 -0.97 -19.38 11.98
N LEU A 74 -0.67 -18.08 12.00
CA LEU A 74 -0.61 -17.29 13.23
C LEU A 74 -1.99 -17.16 13.89
N GLU A 75 -3.07 -17.02 13.13
CA GLU A 75 -4.42 -16.98 13.67
C GLU A 75 -4.85 -18.32 14.28
N GLU A 76 -4.51 -19.44 13.64
CA GLU A 76 -4.74 -20.78 14.19
C GLU A 76 -3.95 -20.98 15.49
N LEU A 77 -2.67 -20.56 15.54
CA LEU A 77 -1.88 -20.58 16.77
C LEU A 77 -2.46 -19.69 17.87
N LYS A 78 -2.99 -18.51 17.50
CA LYS A 78 -3.68 -17.61 18.44
C LYS A 78 -4.89 -18.31 19.06
N GLN A 79 -5.72 -18.98 18.25
CA GLN A 79 -6.88 -19.73 18.72
C GLN A 79 -6.47 -20.88 19.64
N TYR A 80 -5.46 -21.65 19.25
CA TYR A 80 -4.91 -22.73 20.07
C TYR A 80 -4.40 -22.24 21.42
N TYR A 81 -3.55 -21.21 21.46
CA TYR A 81 -3.03 -20.71 22.74
C TYR A 81 -4.10 -20.04 23.61
N GLN A 82 -5.16 -19.52 22.99
CA GLN A 82 -6.31 -19.02 23.71
C GLN A 82 -7.13 -20.15 24.34
N SER A 83 -7.35 -21.27 23.63
CA SER A 83 -8.08 -22.42 24.18
C SER A 83 -7.30 -23.20 25.23
N THR A 84 -5.97 -23.28 25.11
CA THR A 84 -5.11 -23.95 26.10
C THR A 84 -4.68 -23.04 27.25
N GLY A 85 -5.07 -21.76 27.26
CA GLY A 85 -4.71 -20.80 28.31
C GLY A 85 -3.25 -20.36 28.36
N ASN A 86 -2.46 -20.59 27.31
CA ASN A 86 -1.04 -20.23 27.27
C ASN A 86 -0.83 -18.73 26.96
N GLN A 87 -0.99 -17.89 27.99
CA GLN A 87 -0.97 -16.43 27.85
C GLN A 87 0.35 -15.87 27.30
N LEU A 88 1.48 -16.47 27.68
CA LEU A 88 2.80 -16.01 27.21
C LEU A 88 2.93 -16.18 25.68
N ARG A 89 2.54 -17.34 25.16
CA ARG A 89 2.59 -17.60 23.71
C ARG A 89 1.53 -16.81 22.97
N LEU A 90 0.34 -16.66 23.53
CA LEU A 90 -0.73 -15.82 22.98
C LEU A 90 -0.26 -14.37 22.80
N GLN A 91 0.45 -13.81 23.79
CA GLN A 91 0.98 -12.44 23.68
C GLN A 91 2.02 -12.32 22.56
N LYS A 92 2.89 -13.32 22.38
CA LYS A 92 3.87 -13.33 21.26
C LYS A 92 3.17 -13.31 19.91
N ILE A 93 2.20 -14.19 19.70
CA ILE A 93 1.44 -14.26 18.44
C ILE A 93 0.69 -12.96 18.16
N ARG A 94 0.09 -12.33 19.18
CA ARG A 94 -0.57 -11.03 19.03
C ARG A 94 0.38 -9.92 18.57
N ARG A 95 1.60 -9.88 19.12
CA ARG A 95 2.63 -8.91 18.69
C ARG A 95 3.11 -9.18 17.27
N GLU A 96 3.23 -10.45 16.89
CA GLU A 96 3.67 -10.85 15.56
C GLU A 96 2.62 -10.51 14.49
N LEU A 97 1.34 -10.72 14.77
CA LEU A 97 0.23 -10.27 13.93
C LEU A 97 0.21 -8.74 13.80
N ASP A 98 0.37 -8.00 14.90
CA ASP A 98 0.44 -6.53 14.88
C ASP A 98 1.67 -6.03 14.09
N ALA A 99 2.81 -6.69 14.23
CA ALA A 99 3.99 -6.39 13.42
C ALA A 99 3.74 -6.69 11.93
N LEU A 100 3.08 -7.81 11.62
CA LEU A 100 2.72 -8.17 10.27
C LEU A 100 1.79 -7.13 9.63
N ASP A 101 0.82 -6.59 10.37
CA ASP A 101 -0.07 -5.51 9.93
C ASP A 101 0.69 -4.20 9.64
N LYS A 102 1.78 -3.94 10.36
CA LYS A 102 2.62 -2.75 10.17
C LYS A 102 3.61 -2.87 9.02
N VAL A 103 3.97 -4.08 8.60
CA VAL A 103 4.84 -4.28 7.44
C VAL A 103 4.07 -3.89 6.18
N PRO A 104 4.50 -2.83 5.46
CA PRO A 104 3.87 -2.46 4.20
C PRO A 104 3.92 -3.62 3.22
N GLN A 105 2.78 -3.97 2.64
CA GLN A 105 2.77 -4.92 1.53
C GLN A 105 3.14 -4.16 0.27
N SER A 106 4.39 -4.31 -0.16
CA SER A 106 4.84 -3.74 -1.43
C SER A 106 3.99 -4.28 -2.57
N LEU A 107 3.55 -3.37 -3.42
CA LEU A 107 2.86 -3.66 -4.66
C LEU A 107 3.94 -4.05 -5.66
N TYR A 108 4.19 -5.35 -5.78
CA TYR A 108 5.20 -5.87 -6.71
C TYR A 108 4.74 -5.83 -8.16
N THR A 109 3.45 -5.63 -8.39
CA THR A 109 2.89 -5.31 -9.71
C THR A 109 2.95 -3.80 -9.93
N ASP A 110 3.32 -3.36 -11.13
CA ASP A 110 3.20 -1.96 -11.58
C ASP A 110 1.75 -1.41 -11.50
N GLU A 111 0.80 -2.31 -11.24
CA GLU A 111 -0.62 -2.10 -11.11
C GLU A 111 -1.07 -1.60 -9.72
N GLY A 112 -0.31 -0.77 -9.00
CA GLY A 112 -0.79 0.21 -7.99
C GLY A 112 -1.80 -0.17 -6.86
N VAL A 113 -2.33 -1.39 -6.78
CA VAL A 113 -3.59 -1.72 -6.09
C VAL A 113 -3.55 -3.07 -5.39
N GLY A 114 -2.58 -3.95 -5.67
CA GLY A 114 -2.39 -5.21 -4.92
C GLY A 114 -3.43 -6.27 -5.26
N SER A 115 -3.47 -7.37 -4.50
CA SER A 115 -4.41 -8.47 -4.78
C SER A 115 -5.86 -8.04 -4.55
N VAL A 116 -6.66 -8.20 -5.59
CA VAL A 116 -8.09 -7.90 -5.59
C VAL A 116 -8.86 -9.14 -5.17
N ARG A 117 -9.77 -9.02 -4.20
CA ARG A 117 -10.69 -10.11 -3.81
C ARG A 117 -11.81 -10.22 -4.83
N ILE A 118 -11.55 -10.87 -5.97
CA ILE A 118 -12.58 -11.12 -7.00
C ILE A 118 -13.49 -12.31 -6.60
N ALA A 119 -13.10 -13.14 -5.63
CA ALA A 119 -13.66 -14.49 -5.45
C ALA A 119 -14.83 -14.64 -4.44
N GLN A 120 -15.19 -13.64 -3.64
CA GLN A 120 -16.29 -13.76 -2.67
C GLN A 120 -17.51 -12.98 -3.15
N GLN A 121 -18.63 -13.69 -3.37
CA GLN A 121 -19.92 -13.06 -3.63
C GLN A 121 -20.31 -12.25 -2.38
N LEU A 122 -20.19 -10.93 -2.49
CA LEU A 122 -20.57 -10.02 -1.42
C LEU A 122 -22.07 -10.11 -1.18
N ARG A 123 -22.48 -10.15 0.09
CA ARG A 123 -23.89 -10.32 0.49
C ARG A 123 -24.31 -9.30 1.52
N ASP A 124 -25.60 -9.02 1.57
CA ASP A 124 -26.18 -8.15 2.58
C ASP A 124 -26.22 -8.91 3.92
N ILE A 125 -25.60 -8.34 4.95
CA ILE A 125 -25.50 -8.94 6.30
C ILE A 125 -26.01 -7.93 7.31
N GLU A 126 -27.07 -8.29 8.05
CA GLU A 126 -27.75 -7.40 8.98
C GLU A 126 -26.82 -6.84 10.05
N ASP A 127 -26.02 -7.70 10.70
CA ASP A 127 -25.07 -7.27 11.74
C ASP A 127 -23.99 -6.32 11.19
N ALA A 128 -23.51 -6.56 9.97
CA ALA A 128 -22.58 -5.66 9.29
C ALA A 128 -23.25 -4.30 9.00
N ASN A 129 -24.51 -4.30 8.57
CA ASN A 129 -25.28 -3.08 8.36
C ASN A 129 -25.48 -2.28 9.65
N ILE A 130 -25.68 -2.95 10.79
CA ILE A 130 -25.79 -2.30 12.10
C ILE A 130 -24.47 -1.63 12.46
N LEU A 131 -23.34 -2.33 12.34
CA LEU A 131 -22.01 -1.75 12.57
C LEU A 131 -21.73 -0.56 11.65
N TYR A 132 -22.11 -0.67 10.38
CA TYR A 132 -21.95 0.41 9.40
C TYR A 132 -22.78 1.64 9.79
N LYS A 133 -24.06 1.46 10.11
CA LYS A 133 -24.95 2.56 10.54
C LYS A 133 -24.45 3.22 11.81
N ASP A 134 -24.05 2.44 12.82
CA ASP A 134 -23.49 2.94 14.08
C ASP A 134 -22.22 3.77 13.84
N ALA A 135 -21.31 3.27 12.99
CA ALA A 135 -20.12 4.02 12.61
C ALA A 135 -20.43 5.37 11.96
N LEU A 136 -21.43 5.42 11.07
CA LEU A 136 -21.83 6.67 10.41
C LEU A 136 -22.43 7.68 11.40
N MET A 137 -23.10 7.23 12.46
CA MET A 137 -23.57 8.12 13.53
C MET A 137 -22.40 8.81 14.21
N TYR A 138 -21.37 8.05 14.61
CA TYR A 138 -20.17 8.62 15.20
C TYR A 138 -19.37 9.49 14.21
N LYS A 139 -19.31 9.11 12.93
CA LYS A 139 -18.65 9.89 11.89
C LYS A 139 -19.29 11.27 11.72
N LYS A 140 -20.59 11.46 11.93
CA LYS A 140 -21.23 12.78 11.81
C LYS A 140 -20.78 13.77 12.89
N SER A 141 -20.27 13.29 14.01
CA SER A 141 -19.78 14.15 15.08
C SER A 141 -18.56 14.98 14.67
N LEU A 142 -18.45 16.19 15.23
CA LEU A 142 -17.28 17.08 15.12
C LEU A 142 -16.20 16.77 16.17
N ASN A 143 -16.32 15.67 16.90
CA ASN A 143 -15.32 15.28 17.90
C ASN A 143 -14.38 14.18 17.37
N LYS A 144 -13.07 14.34 17.55
CA LYS A 144 -12.02 13.39 17.21
C LYS A 144 -12.20 12.03 17.90
N GLU A 145 -12.66 11.99 19.16
CA GLU A 145 -12.93 10.71 19.83
C GLU A 145 -14.02 9.92 19.13
N ASN A 146 -15.11 10.59 18.72
CA ASN A 146 -16.18 9.95 17.96
C ASN A 146 -15.70 9.51 16.57
N LYS A 147 -14.83 10.27 15.90
CA LYS A 147 -14.22 9.80 14.63
C LYS A 147 -13.38 8.53 14.84
N THR A 148 -12.65 8.44 15.96
CA THR A 148 -11.87 7.25 16.31
C THR A 148 -12.79 6.06 16.57
N LEU A 149 -13.93 6.28 17.22
CA LEU A 149 -14.93 5.24 17.44
C LEU A 149 -15.56 4.78 16.11
N ALA A 150 -15.83 5.70 15.18
CA ALA A 150 -16.30 5.37 13.84
C ALA A 150 -15.30 4.46 13.11
N ILE A 151 -13.99 4.79 13.12
CA ILE A 151 -12.95 3.93 12.54
C ILE A 151 -13.00 2.53 13.15
N LYS A 152 -13.00 2.41 14.49
CA LYS A 152 -13.04 1.11 15.19
C LYS A 152 -14.26 0.27 14.79
N ARG A 153 -15.43 0.88 14.61
CA ARG A 153 -16.65 0.18 14.17
C ARG A 153 -16.55 -0.32 12.73
N LEU A 154 -15.98 0.48 11.83
CA LEU A 154 -15.77 0.11 10.44
C LEU A 154 -14.68 -0.97 10.28
N GLU A 155 -13.59 -0.89 11.04
CA GLU A 155 -12.56 -1.93 11.07
C GLU A 155 -13.12 -3.24 11.62
N LYS A 156 -13.96 -3.18 12.65
CA LYS A 156 -14.68 -4.35 13.18
C LYS A 156 -15.57 -4.99 12.11
N LEU A 157 -16.30 -4.18 11.33
CA LEU A 157 -17.12 -4.67 10.20
C LEU A 157 -16.25 -5.44 9.19
N ILE A 158 -15.14 -4.83 8.75
CA ILE A 158 -14.23 -5.45 7.76
C ILE A 158 -13.63 -6.76 8.29
N ALA A 159 -13.32 -6.83 9.58
CA ALA A 159 -12.70 -8.00 10.20
C ALA A 159 -13.69 -9.14 10.45
N GLU A 160 -14.89 -8.84 10.97
CA GLU A 160 -15.87 -9.86 11.38
C GLU A 160 -16.78 -10.31 10.23
N TYR A 161 -17.01 -9.45 9.23
CA TYR A 161 -17.91 -9.72 8.11
C TYR A 161 -17.21 -9.50 6.76
N PRO A 162 -16.12 -10.23 6.46
CA PRO A 162 -15.29 -10.01 5.27
C PRO A 162 -16.01 -10.24 3.92
N ASP A 163 -17.19 -10.88 3.95
CA ASP A 163 -18.08 -11.18 2.85
C ASP A 163 -19.30 -10.24 2.76
N SER A 164 -19.39 -9.24 3.63
CA SER A 164 -20.45 -8.23 3.56
C SER A 164 -20.27 -7.29 2.38
N ASP A 165 -21.35 -6.94 1.69
CA ASP A 165 -21.38 -5.87 0.67
C ASP A 165 -20.92 -4.49 1.19
N LYS A 166 -20.87 -4.29 2.51
CA LYS A 166 -20.39 -3.06 3.14
C LYS A 166 -18.87 -2.98 3.32
N VAL A 167 -18.09 -4.05 3.14
CA VAL A 167 -16.64 -4.01 3.45
C VAL A 167 -15.86 -2.98 2.63
N GLY A 168 -16.14 -2.90 1.33
CA GLY A 168 -15.51 -1.91 0.44
C GLY A 168 -15.91 -0.49 0.82
N ILE A 169 -17.20 -0.27 1.10
CA ILE A 169 -17.73 1.03 1.50
C ILE A 169 -17.17 1.43 2.87
N ALA A 170 -17.05 0.50 3.82
CA ALA A 170 -16.48 0.75 5.13
C ALA A 170 -15.02 1.23 5.04
N ALA A 171 -14.20 0.60 4.20
CA ALA A 171 -12.83 1.05 3.95
C ALA A 171 -12.78 2.45 3.33
N TYR A 172 -13.69 2.76 2.40
CA TYR A 172 -13.83 4.10 1.83
C TYR A 172 -14.19 5.15 2.90
N GLU A 173 -15.10 4.82 3.81
CA GLU A 173 -15.51 5.70 4.90
C GLU A 173 -14.36 5.96 5.88
N ILE A 174 -13.55 4.95 6.22
CA ILE A 174 -12.34 5.07 7.03
C ILE A 174 -11.33 6.02 6.35
N ALA A 175 -11.09 5.83 5.04
CA ALA A 175 -10.19 6.69 4.28
C ALA A 175 -10.60 8.17 4.35
N GLY A 176 -11.90 8.45 4.23
CA GLY A 176 -12.45 9.79 4.36
C GLY A 176 -12.27 10.40 5.75
N ILE A 177 -12.27 9.59 6.82
CA ILE A 177 -11.99 10.07 8.18
C ILE A 177 -10.51 10.45 8.32
N TYR A 178 -9.59 9.59 7.86
CA TYR A 178 -8.15 9.87 7.91
C TYR A 178 -7.75 11.08 7.07
N ALA A 179 -8.35 11.25 5.89
CA ALA A 179 -8.13 12.41 5.02
C ALA A 179 -8.71 13.72 5.60
N GLY A 180 -9.60 13.63 6.60
CA GLY A 180 -10.24 14.77 7.22
C GLY A 180 -9.32 15.55 8.15
N GLY A 181 -9.68 16.81 8.42
CA GLY A 181 -8.85 17.78 9.15
C GLY A 181 -8.45 17.39 10.58
N TYR A 182 -9.12 16.41 11.21
CA TYR A 182 -8.79 15.94 12.56
C TYR A 182 -7.56 15.02 12.61
N PHE A 183 -7.30 14.30 11.52
CA PHE A 183 -6.20 13.35 11.42
C PHE A 183 -5.15 13.83 10.44
N ASN A 184 -5.56 14.33 9.25
CA ASN A 184 -4.65 14.67 8.16
C ASN A 184 -3.65 13.54 7.84
N ASP A 185 -4.05 12.28 8.08
CA ASP A 185 -3.23 11.11 7.82
C ASP A 185 -3.50 10.65 6.39
N TYR A 186 -2.89 11.36 5.46
CA TYR A 186 -3.10 11.14 4.03
C TYR A 186 -2.54 9.82 3.54
N GLU A 187 -1.53 9.27 4.23
CA GLU A 187 -0.99 7.95 3.91
C GLU A 187 -1.99 6.85 4.28
N SER A 188 -2.54 6.87 5.51
CA SER A 188 -3.61 5.95 5.89
C SER A 188 -4.85 6.12 5.02
N ALA A 189 -5.21 7.36 4.66
CA ALA A 189 -6.31 7.61 3.73
C ALA A 189 -6.08 6.94 2.37
N ALA A 190 -4.90 7.14 1.76
CA ALA A 190 -4.56 6.52 0.49
C ALA A 190 -4.61 4.99 0.56
N ARG A 191 -4.04 4.40 1.62
CA ARG A 191 -4.08 2.95 1.86
C ARG A 191 -5.51 2.43 1.97
N TYR A 192 -6.38 3.10 2.72
CA TYR A 192 -7.76 2.67 2.89
C TYR A 192 -8.62 2.86 1.63
N TYR A 193 -8.35 3.87 0.80
CA TYR A 193 -8.97 3.98 -0.52
C TYR A 193 -8.58 2.81 -1.44
N LEU A 194 -7.29 2.44 -1.49
CA LEU A 194 -6.85 1.25 -2.24
C LEU A 194 -7.47 -0.03 -1.66
N LYS A 195 -7.52 -0.14 -0.33
CA LYS A 195 -8.17 -1.27 0.36
C LYS A 195 -9.64 -1.39 0.00
N SER A 196 -10.35 -0.28 -0.16
CA SER A 196 -11.74 -0.26 -0.62
C SER A 196 -11.90 -0.94 -1.97
N TYR A 197 -11.03 -0.62 -2.95
CA TYR A 197 -11.02 -1.28 -4.26
C TYR A 197 -10.65 -2.76 -4.17
N GLN A 198 -9.63 -3.11 -3.38
CA GLN A 198 -9.23 -4.51 -3.17
C GLN A 198 -10.36 -5.36 -2.60
N LEU A 199 -11.17 -4.77 -1.72
CA LEU A 199 -12.31 -5.43 -1.06
C LEU A 199 -13.55 -5.48 -1.96
N ASN A 200 -13.77 -4.45 -2.80
CA ASN A 200 -14.85 -4.42 -3.78
C ASN A 200 -14.45 -3.59 -5.02
N PRO A 201 -14.07 -4.23 -6.13
CA PRO A 201 -13.70 -3.56 -7.39
C PRO A 201 -14.86 -2.88 -8.09
N TYR A 202 -16.08 -3.37 -7.83
CA TYR A 202 -17.32 -2.86 -8.41
C TYR A 202 -17.93 -1.74 -7.58
N THR A 203 -17.15 -1.13 -6.69
CA THR A 203 -17.58 0.03 -5.91
C THR A 203 -17.97 1.19 -6.81
N GLU A 204 -19.10 1.83 -6.50
CA GLU A 204 -19.54 3.06 -7.17
C GLU A 204 -18.67 4.27 -6.82
N GLN A 205 -17.90 4.19 -5.72
CA GLN A 205 -17.05 5.30 -5.30
C GLN A 205 -15.75 5.34 -6.11
N PRO A 206 -15.25 6.54 -6.50
CA PRO A 206 -14.03 6.67 -7.30
C PRO A 206 -12.76 6.52 -6.43
N VAL A 207 -12.60 5.34 -5.84
CA VAL A 207 -11.61 5.04 -4.80
C VAL A 207 -10.18 5.12 -5.32
N LEU A 208 -9.91 4.62 -6.53
CA LEU A 208 -8.58 4.69 -7.16
C LEU A 208 -8.18 6.14 -7.43
N LEU A 209 -9.11 6.94 -7.96
CA LEU A 209 -8.86 8.36 -8.22
C LEU A 209 -8.53 9.09 -6.91
N LYS A 210 -9.27 8.83 -5.84
CA LYS A 210 -9.03 9.44 -4.53
C LYS A 210 -7.71 9.01 -3.92
N ALA A 211 -7.33 7.74 -4.03
CA ALA A 211 -6.01 7.26 -3.61
C ALA A 211 -4.89 7.98 -4.36
N ALA A 212 -4.99 8.08 -5.68
CA ALA A 212 -4.02 8.81 -6.51
C ALA A 212 -3.93 10.29 -6.11
N GLU A 213 -5.06 10.95 -5.84
CA GLU A 213 -5.07 12.34 -5.38
C GLU A 213 -4.40 12.54 -4.01
N MET A 214 -4.46 11.55 -3.10
CA MET A 214 -3.72 11.62 -1.83
C MET A 214 -2.21 11.58 -2.08
N TYR A 215 -1.73 10.64 -2.91
CA TYR A 215 -0.31 10.55 -3.25
C TYR A 215 0.19 11.79 -4.00
N ASP A 216 -0.57 12.27 -4.98
CA ASP A 216 -0.25 13.43 -5.81
C ASP A 216 -0.22 14.74 -5.01
N LYS A 217 -1.33 15.06 -4.34
CA LYS A 217 -1.57 16.41 -3.82
C LYS A 217 -1.20 16.58 -2.35
N LYS A 218 -1.08 15.49 -1.61
CA LYS A 218 -0.86 15.53 -0.15
C LYS A 218 0.47 14.93 0.27
N LEU A 219 0.90 13.86 -0.39
CA LEU A 219 2.15 13.16 -0.07
C LEU A 219 3.28 13.48 -1.05
N THR A 220 3.00 14.17 -2.16
CA THR A 220 3.97 14.51 -3.21
C THR A 220 4.75 13.30 -3.76
N ASP A 221 4.13 12.11 -3.71
CA ASP A 221 4.67 10.86 -4.24
C ASP A 221 4.13 10.67 -5.66
N TYR A 222 4.75 11.38 -6.60
CA TYR A 222 4.30 11.44 -7.99
C TYR A 222 4.39 10.09 -8.70
N ASP A 223 5.35 9.24 -8.34
CA ASP A 223 5.50 7.93 -8.95
C ASP A 223 4.36 6.99 -8.56
N LYS A 224 4.03 6.90 -7.25
CA LYS A 224 2.83 6.16 -6.83
C LYS A 224 1.55 6.78 -7.39
N ALA A 225 1.47 8.10 -7.42
CA ALA A 225 0.32 8.79 -7.99
C ALA A 225 0.10 8.43 -9.47
N LYS A 226 1.15 8.48 -10.30
CA LYS A 226 1.10 8.09 -11.72
C LYS A 226 0.61 6.65 -11.88
N ALA A 227 1.17 5.71 -11.11
CA ALA A 227 0.76 4.31 -11.16
C ALA A 227 -0.74 4.13 -10.86
N ILE A 228 -1.25 4.78 -9.81
CA ILE A 228 -2.66 4.66 -9.42
C ILE A 228 -3.58 5.47 -10.36
N TYR A 229 -3.12 6.59 -10.94
CA TYR A 229 -3.90 7.33 -11.95
C TYR A 229 -4.07 6.52 -13.25
N LYS A 230 -3.05 5.77 -13.70
CA LYS A 230 -3.21 4.77 -14.78
C LYS A 230 -4.34 3.79 -14.41
N GLN A 231 -4.33 3.35 -13.16
CA GLN A 231 -5.36 2.56 -12.49
C GLN A 231 -6.78 3.11 -12.70
N ALA A 232 -6.95 4.32 -12.18
CA ALA A 232 -8.20 5.05 -12.15
C ALA A 232 -8.71 5.44 -13.55
N ALA A 233 -7.83 5.64 -14.53
CA ALA A 233 -8.20 5.93 -15.91
C ALA A 233 -8.85 4.73 -16.60
N LEU A 234 -8.45 3.51 -16.23
CA LEU A 234 -9.00 2.28 -16.80
C LEU A 234 -10.23 1.79 -16.02
N TYR A 235 -10.12 1.71 -14.69
CA TYR A 235 -11.11 1.04 -13.84
C TYR A 235 -11.94 1.99 -12.98
N GLY A 236 -11.86 3.31 -13.20
CA GLY A 236 -12.73 4.26 -12.52
C GLY A 236 -14.21 3.93 -12.78
N PRO A 237 -15.10 4.05 -11.78
CA PRO A 237 -16.49 3.58 -11.88
C PRO A 237 -17.29 4.36 -12.93
N ASP A 238 -16.98 5.65 -13.10
CA ASP A 238 -17.67 6.55 -14.02
C ASP A 238 -16.68 7.24 -14.99
N GLU A 239 -17.22 7.73 -16.11
CA GLU A 239 -16.42 8.37 -17.15
C GLU A 239 -15.71 9.64 -16.67
N LYS A 240 -16.37 10.43 -15.81
CA LYS A 240 -15.78 11.67 -15.29
C LYS A 240 -14.55 11.37 -14.44
N SER A 241 -14.60 10.34 -13.60
CA SER A 241 -13.46 9.88 -12.81
C SER A 241 -12.31 9.37 -13.68
N ARG A 242 -12.61 8.57 -14.72
CA ARG A 242 -11.60 8.07 -15.67
C ARG A 242 -10.92 9.21 -16.44
N ARG A 243 -11.70 10.15 -16.99
CA ARG A 243 -11.17 11.32 -17.71
C ARG A 243 -10.32 12.21 -16.81
N LYS A 244 -10.73 12.43 -15.55
CA LYS A 244 -9.96 13.21 -14.58
C LYS A 244 -8.62 12.55 -14.25
N ALA A 245 -8.61 11.24 -14.05
CA ALA A 245 -7.38 10.48 -13.82
C ALA A 245 -6.43 10.56 -15.02
N GLN A 246 -6.94 10.33 -16.23
CA GLN A 246 -6.16 10.40 -17.46
C GLN A 246 -5.55 11.78 -17.69
N SER A 247 -6.35 12.85 -17.52
CA SER A 247 -5.87 14.22 -17.68
C SER A 247 -4.75 14.54 -16.69
N ARG A 248 -4.89 14.15 -15.41
CA ARG A 248 -3.85 14.41 -14.42
C ARG A 248 -2.59 13.57 -14.67
N LEU A 249 -2.74 12.32 -15.11
CA LEU A 249 -1.62 11.46 -15.50
C LEU A 249 -0.79 12.10 -16.61
N SER A 250 -1.42 12.55 -17.70
CA SER A 250 -0.71 13.19 -18.82
C SER A 250 0.06 14.43 -18.38
N LEU A 251 -0.48 15.24 -17.46
CA LEU A 251 0.23 16.39 -16.90
C LEU A 251 1.47 15.98 -16.11
N LEU A 252 1.37 14.93 -15.28
CA LEU A 252 2.51 14.44 -14.50
C LEU A 252 3.60 13.84 -15.40
N GLU A 253 3.23 13.16 -16.49
CA GLU A 253 4.17 12.58 -17.45
C GLU A 253 4.88 13.67 -18.29
N GLN A 254 4.18 14.71 -18.70
CA GLN A 254 4.77 15.86 -19.39
C GLN A 254 5.73 16.65 -18.50
N ALA A 255 5.39 16.84 -17.22
CA ALA A 255 6.26 17.53 -16.28
C ALA A 255 7.60 16.80 -16.10
N SER A 256 7.59 15.47 -15.99
CA SER A 256 8.81 14.66 -15.91
C SER A 256 9.66 14.66 -17.19
N GLY A 257 9.07 15.01 -18.34
CA GLY A 257 9.78 15.08 -19.63
C GLY A 257 10.51 16.41 -19.87
N ASN A 258 10.14 17.48 -19.15
CA ASN A 258 10.69 18.83 -19.34
C ASN A 258 11.83 19.18 -18.35
N GLU A 259 12.14 18.29 -17.40
CA GLU A 259 13.27 18.44 -16.47
C GLU A 259 14.56 17.73 -16.95
N LYS A 260 14.55 17.21 -18.19
CA LYS A 260 15.71 16.65 -18.89
C LYS A 260 16.23 17.60 -19.95
#